data_AF-F0WQK2-F1
#
_entry.id   AF-F0WQK2-F1
#
_cell.length_a   1.000
_cell.length_b   1.000
_cell.length_c   1.000
_cell.angle_alpha   90.00
_cell.angle_beta   90.00
_cell.angle_gamma   90.00
#
_symmetry.space_group_name_H-M   'P 1'
#
loop_
_entity.id
_entity.type
_entity.pdbx_description
1 polymer ?
#
loop_
_entity_poly.entity_id
_entity_poly.type
_entity_poly.pdbx_seq_one_letter_code
_entity_poly.pdbx_strand_id
1 'polypeptide(L)'
;MESHHYQPVPTDALLACLRTLLQQELNSVNNENYLLPTLFLLCAFLRSKKIESNSEGLRVHVWPEDSFPIGAGLGSSGAFCVALSGALACYIGLKDMERINSYAFAAEVVTHGTPSGVDNTISTFGGTLVYQKSPKVEYKKQSNYLSPFRFLIVNTGVSRSTKAVVNGVYEAHQADRVSFNGRFMAIQDIVDEFLQLALDEKLTDVSIANLFRRNQVILDQIGVGHSKIDRVISVLEKYQIGSKLTGAGAGGCVVGILPEMLTQVDLLSVMEAITAEKFQCFVSTIGGKGLIFE
;
A
#
# COMPACT_ATOMS: atom_id res chain seq x y z
N MET A 1 23.50 20.29 10.23
CA MET A 1 23.88 19.07 10.97
C MET A 1 22.68 18.28 11.51
N GLU A 2 21.43 18.67 11.25
CA GLU A 2 20.23 18.06 11.90
C GLU A 2 19.47 16.99 11.09
N SER A 3 19.86 16.69 9.85
CA SER A 3 19.07 15.80 8.96
C SER A 3 19.17 14.32 9.32
N HIS A 4 20.30 13.86 9.87
CA HIS A 4 20.56 12.44 10.14
C HIS A 4 19.70 11.85 11.26
N HIS A 5 19.09 12.68 12.11
CA HIS A 5 18.24 12.20 13.21
C HIS A 5 16.85 11.76 12.78
N TYR A 6 16.39 12.24 11.61
CA TYR A 6 15.01 12.06 11.16
C TYR A 6 14.90 11.15 9.94
N GLN A 7 15.90 11.08 9.07
CA GLN A 7 15.84 10.29 7.83
C GLN A 7 17.13 9.50 7.60
N PRO A 8 17.06 8.35 6.88
CA PRO A 8 15.84 7.63 6.48
C PRO A 8 15.25 6.81 7.65
N VAL A 9 16.03 6.59 8.70
CA VAL A 9 15.64 5.89 9.93
C VAL A 9 15.82 6.85 11.10
N PRO A 10 14.73 7.22 11.81
CA PRO A 10 14.84 8.08 12.97
C PRO A 10 15.64 7.42 14.10
N THR A 11 16.41 8.22 14.86
CA THR A 11 17.22 7.70 15.98
C THR A 11 16.35 7.27 17.16
N ASP A 12 16.75 6.22 17.88
CA ASP A 12 16.04 5.74 19.08
C ASP A 12 15.85 6.82 20.16
N ALA A 13 16.85 7.71 20.32
CA ALA A 13 16.77 8.82 21.26
C ALA A 13 15.63 9.80 20.91
N LEU A 14 15.46 10.13 19.63
CA LEU A 14 14.35 10.96 19.15
C LEU A 14 13.01 10.26 19.42
N LEU A 15 12.90 8.98 19.06
CA LEU A 15 11.67 8.20 19.27
C LEU A 15 11.31 8.09 20.75
N ALA A 16 12.29 7.91 21.63
CA ALA A 16 12.08 7.90 23.07
C ALA A 16 11.52 9.24 23.56
N CYS A 17 12.09 10.37 23.14
CA CYS A 17 11.59 11.70 23.47
C CYS A 17 10.14 11.92 23.01
N LEU A 18 9.84 11.54 21.76
CA LEU A 18 8.49 11.68 21.21
C LEU A 18 7.46 10.82 21.96
N ARG A 19 7.83 9.59 22.34
CA ARG A 19 6.97 8.71 23.14
C ARG A 19 6.73 9.27 24.54
N THR A 20 7.77 9.79 25.20
CA THR A 20 7.62 10.44 26.50
C THR A 20 6.68 11.64 26.42
N LEU A 21 6.81 12.49 25.39
CA LEU A 21 5.91 13.62 25.19
C LEU A 21 4.46 13.17 24.98
N LEU A 22 4.25 12.16 24.12
CA LEU A 22 2.92 11.60 23.89
C LEU A 22 2.31 11.03 25.18
N GLN A 23 3.08 10.31 25.99
CA GLN A 23 2.61 9.77 27.26
C GLN A 23 2.22 10.85 28.27
N GLN A 24 2.93 11.98 28.29
CA GLN A 24 2.64 13.12 29.16
C GLN A 24 1.35 13.85 28.76
N GLU A 25 1.09 13.97 27.46
CA GLU A 25 -0.08 14.67 26.92
C GLU A 25 -1.34 13.77 26.82
N LEU A 26 -1.16 12.46 26.66
CA LEU A 26 -2.23 11.50 26.40
C LEU A 26 -2.51 10.65 27.64
N ASN A 27 -3.13 11.22 28.66
CA ASN A 27 -3.63 10.46 29.81
C ASN A 27 -4.82 9.51 29.48
N SER A 28 -5.25 9.38 28.20
CA SER A 28 -6.50 8.69 27.85
C SER A 28 -6.66 8.13 26.42
N VAL A 29 -5.66 8.18 25.53
CA VAL A 29 -5.87 7.82 24.12
C VAL A 29 -5.33 6.43 23.77
N ASN A 30 -6.23 5.52 23.40
CA ASN A 30 -5.98 4.12 23.05
C ASN A 30 -5.29 3.87 21.68
N ASN A 31 -4.58 4.85 21.10
CA ASN A 31 -4.08 4.71 19.72
C ASN A 31 -2.74 5.43 19.43
N GLU A 32 -1.71 5.08 20.20
CA GLU A 32 -0.33 5.61 20.06
C GLU A 32 0.25 5.48 18.64
N ASN A 33 -0.17 4.46 17.88
CA ASN A 33 0.41 4.11 16.57
C ASN A 33 0.23 5.17 15.48
N TYR A 34 -0.79 6.03 15.56
CA TYR A 34 -1.02 7.08 14.56
C TYR A 34 -0.51 8.46 15.00
N LEU A 35 -0.50 8.72 16.31
CA LEU A 35 -0.06 10.02 16.84
C LEU A 35 1.46 10.17 16.79
N LEU A 36 2.20 9.06 16.94
CA LEU A 36 3.66 9.06 16.84
C LEU A 36 4.20 9.50 15.47
N PRO A 37 3.77 8.92 14.33
CA PRO A 37 4.22 9.41 13.02
C PRO A 37 3.77 10.85 12.74
N THR A 38 2.59 11.27 13.22
CA THR A 38 2.14 12.66 13.09
C THR A 38 3.04 13.62 13.84
N LEU A 39 3.30 13.36 15.13
CA LEU A 39 4.17 14.19 15.95
C LEU A 39 5.60 14.23 15.38
N PHE A 40 6.11 13.07 14.94
CA PHE A 40 7.39 12.98 14.25
C PHE A 40 7.44 13.92 13.04
N LEU A 41 6.43 13.88 12.15
CA LEU A 41 6.38 14.72 10.96
C LEU A 41 6.29 16.21 11.31
N LEU A 42 5.51 16.57 12.33
CA LEU A 42 5.43 17.95 12.82
C LEU A 42 6.80 18.46 13.26
N CYS A 43 7.51 17.71 14.11
CA CYS A 43 8.87 18.06 14.52
C CYS A 43 9.83 18.11 13.30
N ALA A 44 9.70 17.17 12.38
CA ALA A 44 10.58 17.07 11.22
C ALA A 44 10.43 18.26 10.25
N PHE A 45 9.21 18.74 10.00
CA PHE A 45 8.98 19.85 9.07
C PHE A 45 9.06 21.22 9.75
N LEU A 46 8.58 21.34 10.98
CA LEU A 46 8.48 22.65 11.66
C LEU A 46 9.75 23.06 12.40
N ARG A 47 10.75 22.19 12.60
CA ARG A 47 12.01 22.56 13.29
C ARG A 47 12.74 23.77 12.69
N SER A 48 12.61 23.99 11.38
CA SER A 48 13.25 25.12 10.69
C SER A 48 12.47 26.43 10.81
N LYS A 49 11.21 26.36 11.26
CA LYS A 49 10.38 27.54 11.52
C LYS A 49 10.60 27.96 12.97
N LYS A 50 10.90 29.24 13.16
CA LYS A 50 10.79 29.88 14.48
C LYS A 50 9.30 30.04 14.78
N ILE A 51 8.72 29.08 15.49
CA ILE A 51 7.36 29.21 16.01
C ILE A 51 7.42 30.19 17.18
N GLU A 52 6.78 31.34 17.05
CA GLU A 52 6.71 32.33 18.12
C GLU A 52 5.87 31.81 19.28
N SER A 53 6.26 32.15 20.51
CA SER A 53 5.63 31.66 21.75
C SER A 53 4.15 32.05 21.91
N ASN A 54 3.64 32.99 21.10
CA ASN A 54 2.23 33.42 21.09
C ASN A 54 1.39 32.74 19.98
N SER A 55 1.87 31.65 19.38
CA SER A 55 1.10 30.94 18.36
C SER A 55 -0.15 30.27 18.94
N GLU A 56 -1.29 30.34 18.24
CA GLU A 56 -2.54 29.62 18.59
C GLU A 56 -2.46 28.09 18.36
N GLY A 57 -1.27 27.56 18.10
CA GLY A 57 -1.03 26.16 17.75
C GLY A 57 -1.31 25.85 16.28
N LEU A 58 -1.32 24.56 15.94
CA LEU A 58 -1.61 24.06 14.60
C LEU A 58 -2.78 23.08 14.67
N ARG A 59 -3.81 23.31 13.85
CA ARG A 59 -4.92 22.38 13.67
C ARG A 59 -4.79 21.68 12.32
N VAL A 60 -4.70 20.35 12.36
CA VAL A 60 -4.60 19.51 11.15
C VAL A 60 -5.86 18.67 11.05
N HIS A 61 -6.53 18.75 9.90
CA HIS A 61 -7.67 17.92 9.56
C HIS A 61 -7.24 16.94 8.47
N VAL A 62 -7.51 15.65 8.69
CA VAL A 62 -7.22 14.59 7.72
C VAL A 62 -8.48 13.76 7.56
N TRP A 63 -8.92 13.59 6.32
CA TRP A 63 -10.08 12.78 5.99
C TRP A 63 -9.77 11.91 4.76
N PRO A 64 -10.20 10.64 4.75
CA PRO A 64 -10.18 9.83 3.53
C PRO A 64 -11.34 10.24 2.60
N GLU A 65 -11.21 9.94 1.32
CA GLU A 65 -12.37 9.90 0.41
C GLU A 65 -13.23 8.66 0.74
N ASP A 66 -14.55 8.74 0.52
CA ASP A 66 -15.61 7.85 1.05
C ASP A 66 -15.53 6.35 0.66
N SER A 67 -14.44 5.89 0.06
CA SER A 67 -14.24 4.51 -0.39
C SER A 67 -12.89 3.90 -0.02
N PHE A 68 -11.98 4.65 0.63
CA PHE A 68 -10.63 4.15 0.88
C PHE A 68 -10.56 3.25 2.13
N PRO A 69 -10.34 1.94 1.99
CA PRO A 69 -10.43 1.03 3.12
C PRO A 69 -9.17 1.09 4.00
N ILE A 70 -9.34 1.60 5.23
CA ILE A 70 -8.25 1.72 6.20
C ILE A 70 -7.84 0.32 6.70
N GLY A 71 -6.54 0.05 6.71
CA GLY A 71 -5.99 -1.21 7.25
C GLY A 71 -6.21 -2.43 6.33
N ALA A 72 -6.77 -2.25 5.14
CA ALA A 72 -7.02 -3.35 4.19
C ALA A 72 -5.80 -3.73 3.34
N GLY A 73 -4.64 -3.11 3.59
CA GLY A 73 -3.37 -3.44 2.93
C GLY A 73 -3.20 -2.78 1.56
N LEU A 74 -3.86 -1.65 1.35
CA LEU A 74 -3.78 -0.83 0.13
C LEU A 74 -2.87 0.41 0.31
N GLY A 75 -1.91 0.36 1.24
CA GLY A 75 -0.97 1.46 1.47
C GLY A 75 -1.56 2.69 2.17
N SER A 76 -2.61 2.52 2.97
CA SER A 76 -3.30 3.65 3.62
C SER A 76 -2.43 4.45 4.59
N SER A 77 -1.49 3.80 5.29
CA SER A 77 -0.54 4.50 6.17
C SER A 77 0.49 5.29 5.37
N GLY A 78 0.99 4.72 4.26
CA GLY A 78 1.88 5.41 3.33
C GLY A 78 1.23 6.65 2.73
N ALA A 79 -0.01 6.54 2.26
CA ALA A 79 -0.79 7.66 1.74
C ALA A 79 -1.00 8.76 2.79
N PHE A 80 -1.35 8.39 4.03
CA PHE A 80 -1.45 9.31 5.16
C PHE A 80 -0.14 10.05 5.43
N CYS A 81 0.98 9.33 5.54
CA CYS A 81 2.29 9.91 5.79
C CYS A 81 2.71 10.88 4.68
N VAL A 82 2.40 10.56 3.41
CA VAL A 82 2.68 11.43 2.26
C VAL A 82 1.78 12.66 2.24
N ALA A 83 0.47 12.51 2.47
CA ALA A 83 -0.46 13.63 2.52
C ALA A 83 -0.09 14.64 3.62
N LEU A 84 0.20 14.15 4.83
CA LEU A 84 0.64 15.00 5.93
C LEU A 84 2.01 15.64 5.66
N SER A 85 2.96 14.89 5.11
CA SER A 85 4.27 15.43 4.72
C SER A 85 4.12 16.51 3.63
N GLY A 86 3.24 16.31 2.65
CA GLY A 86 2.93 17.29 1.60
C GLY A 86 2.31 18.57 2.16
N ALA A 87 1.31 18.45 3.03
CA ALA A 87 0.68 19.60 3.68
C ALA A 87 1.70 20.43 4.51
N LEU A 88 2.52 19.76 5.32
CA LEU A 88 3.56 20.41 6.11
C LEU A 88 4.68 21.00 5.25
N ALA A 89 5.07 20.32 4.18
CA ALA A 89 6.03 20.84 3.20
C ALA A 89 5.52 22.12 2.55
N CYS A 90 4.26 22.13 2.10
CA CYS A 90 3.61 23.30 1.51
C CYS A 90 3.57 24.46 2.51
N TYR A 91 3.20 24.19 3.78
CA TYR A 91 3.19 25.18 4.85
C TYR A 91 4.56 25.85 5.09
N ILE A 92 5.67 25.10 4.96
CA ILE A 92 7.02 25.66 5.11
C ILE A 92 7.63 26.17 3.80
N GLY A 93 6.90 26.10 2.68
CA GLY A 93 7.38 26.51 1.35
C GLY A 93 8.33 25.52 0.68
N LEU A 94 8.33 24.25 1.10
CA LEU A 94 9.09 23.16 0.49
C LEU A 94 8.22 22.43 -0.55
N LYS A 95 8.70 22.32 -1.79
CA LYS A 95 8.02 21.60 -2.89
C LYS A 95 8.84 20.42 -3.45
N ASP A 96 9.83 19.97 -2.70
CA ASP A 96 10.71 18.88 -3.10
C ASP A 96 10.06 17.52 -2.80
N MET A 97 9.61 16.84 -3.86
CA MET A 97 8.92 15.55 -3.78
C MET A 97 9.79 14.43 -3.20
N GLU A 98 11.10 14.42 -3.48
CA GLU A 98 12.03 13.43 -2.91
C GLU A 98 12.18 13.64 -1.41
N ARG A 99 12.24 14.90 -1.00
CA ARG A 99 12.29 15.25 0.42
C ARG A 99 11.00 14.92 1.15
N ILE A 100 9.85 15.09 0.50
CA ILE A 100 8.56 14.67 1.03
C ILE A 100 8.50 13.15 1.17
N ASN A 101 8.88 12.42 0.11
CA ASN A 101 8.91 10.95 0.12
C ASN A 101 9.80 10.42 1.25
N SER A 102 10.99 10.99 1.42
CA SER A 102 11.93 10.57 2.48
C SER A 102 11.41 10.82 3.89
N TYR A 103 10.66 11.90 4.14
CA TYR A 103 10.04 12.11 5.47
C TYR A 103 8.84 11.20 5.68
N ALA A 104 8.04 10.96 4.63
CA ALA A 104 6.94 10.00 4.69
C ALA A 104 7.46 8.57 4.92
N PHE A 105 8.56 8.18 4.27
CA PHE A 105 9.26 6.92 4.50
C PHE A 105 9.73 6.80 5.96
N ALA A 106 10.35 7.84 6.50
CA ALA A 106 10.77 7.85 7.89
C ALA A 106 9.59 7.71 8.86
N ALA A 107 8.44 8.34 8.58
CA ALA A 107 7.22 8.17 9.37
C ALA A 107 6.64 6.74 9.27
N GLU A 108 6.75 6.09 8.11
CA GLU A 108 6.42 4.68 7.95
C GLU A 108 7.36 3.78 8.76
N VAL A 109 8.65 4.11 8.85
CA VAL A 109 9.64 3.42 9.70
C VAL A 109 9.26 3.53 11.18
N VAL A 110 8.80 4.70 11.62
CA VAL A 110 8.31 4.92 12.99
C VAL A 110 7.14 3.98 13.32
N THR A 111 6.26 3.75 12.35
CA THR A 111 5.02 2.99 12.53
C THR A 111 5.23 1.48 12.40
N HIS A 112 5.97 1.05 11.38
CA HIS A 112 6.08 -0.36 10.97
C HIS A 112 7.47 -0.97 11.19
N GLY A 113 8.46 -0.17 11.61
CA GLY A 113 9.84 -0.59 11.84
C GLY A 113 10.63 -0.77 10.55
N THR A 114 10.26 -1.76 9.72
CA THR A 114 11.00 -2.10 8.49
C THR A 114 10.09 -2.09 7.25
N PRO A 115 9.47 -0.95 6.90
CA PRO A 115 8.66 -0.84 5.69
C PRO A 115 9.50 -1.03 4.43
N SER A 116 8.86 -1.47 3.34
CA SER A 116 9.52 -1.68 2.05
C SER A 116 9.88 -0.40 1.31
N GLY A 117 9.24 0.74 1.65
CA GLY A 117 9.38 2.00 0.90
C GLY A 117 8.44 2.12 -0.30
N VAL A 118 7.74 1.05 -0.68
CA VAL A 118 6.87 1.02 -1.87
C VAL A 118 5.65 1.94 -1.68
N ASP A 119 4.98 1.86 -0.54
CA ASP A 119 3.70 2.56 -0.31
C ASP A 119 3.86 4.09 -0.34
N ASN A 120 4.87 4.62 0.36
CA ASN A 120 5.17 6.07 0.34
C ASN A 120 5.69 6.51 -1.04
N THR A 121 6.51 5.70 -1.71
CA THR A 121 7.04 6.04 -3.03
C THR A 121 5.92 6.14 -4.08
N ILE A 122 5.01 5.15 -4.12
CA ILE A 122 3.84 5.19 -5.01
C ILE A 122 2.90 6.32 -4.63
N SER A 123 2.62 6.52 -3.34
CA SER A 123 1.76 7.61 -2.89
C SER A 123 2.33 8.99 -3.23
N THR A 124 3.66 9.14 -3.23
CA THR A 124 4.33 10.40 -3.57
C THR A 124 4.35 10.63 -5.08
N PHE A 125 4.84 9.67 -5.87
CA PHE A 125 5.16 9.90 -7.28
C PHE A 125 4.12 9.38 -8.28
N GLY A 126 3.15 8.60 -7.79
CA GLY A 126 2.14 7.96 -8.62
C GLY A 126 2.71 6.96 -9.62
N GLY A 127 1.86 6.56 -10.56
CA GLY A 127 2.19 5.62 -11.62
C GLY A 127 2.39 4.19 -11.12
N THR A 128 3.27 3.46 -11.81
CA THR A 128 3.61 2.06 -11.52
C THR A 128 5.08 1.95 -11.10
N LEU A 129 5.38 1.05 -10.18
CA LEU A 129 6.72 0.85 -9.65
C LEU A 129 7.10 -0.63 -9.71
N VAL A 130 8.26 -0.92 -10.29
CA VAL A 130 8.92 -2.21 -10.12
C VAL A 130 9.84 -2.12 -8.93
N TYR A 131 9.63 -3.02 -7.97
CA TYR A 131 10.41 -3.12 -6.75
C TYR A 131 11.16 -4.45 -6.71
N GLN A 132 12.46 -4.38 -6.48
CA GLN A 132 13.29 -5.54 -6.24
C GLN A 132 14.18 -5.27 -5.03
N LYS A 133 14.20 -6.17 -4.04
CA LYS A 133 15.04 -6.01 -2.84
C LYS A 133 16.41 -6.69 -2.97
N SER A 134 16.46 -7.79 -3.72
CA SER A 134 17.62 -8.67 -3.88
C SER A 134 17.87 -8.93 -5.37
N PRO A 135 19.12 -8.91 -5.87
CA PRO A 135 20.37 -8.80 -5.11
C PRO A 135 20.68 -7.37 -4.60
N LYS A 136 20.01 -6.36 -5.16
CA LYS A 136 20.12 -4.96 -4.73
C LYS A 136 18.73 -4.35 -4.65
N VAL A 137 18.53 -3.45 -3.67
CA VAL A 137 17.30 -2.66 -3.58
C VAL A 137 17.23 -1.73 -4.78
N GLU A 138 16.17 -1.88 -5.58
CA GLU A 138 15.91 -1.11 -6.78
C GLU A 138 14.43 -0.72 -6.86
N TYR A 139 14.22 0.54 -7.23
CA TYR A 139 12.91 1.14 -7.47
C TYR A 139 12.95 1.70 -8.88
N LYS A 140 12.25 1.03 -9.81
CA LYS A 140 12.17 1.46 -11.21
C LYS A 140 10.77 2.02 -11.46
N LYS A 141 10.68 3.34 -11.61
CA LYS A 141 9.44 3.98 -12.07
C LYS A 141 9.14 3.48 -13.48
N GLN A 142 7.93 3.01 -13.66
CA GLN A 142 7.44 2.54 -14.94
C GLN A 142 6.51 3.57 -15.55
N SER A 143 6.39 3.51 -16.88
CA SER A 143 5.36 4.27 -17.58
C SER A 143 3.97 3.83 -17.11
N ASN A 144 2.95 4.65 -17.37
CA ASN A 144 1.60 4.40 -16.87
C ASN A 144 0.82 3.40 -17.73
N TYR A 145 1.43 2.24 -18.00
CA TYR A 145 0.86 1.16 -18.82
C TYR A 145 -0.50 0.65 -18.28
N LEU A 146 -0.77 0.87 -17.00
CA LEU A 146 -2.00 0.44 -16.33
C LEU A 146 -3.18 1.42 -16.41
N SER A 147 -2.93 2.67 -16.84
CA SER A 147 -3.96 3.71 -16.90
C SER A 147 -5.22 3.39 -17.71
N PRO A 148 -5.17 2.58 -18.80
CA PRO A 148 -6.38 2.23 -19.55
C PRO A 148 -7.28 1.21 -18.82
N PHE A 149 -6.75 0.49 -17.84
CA PHE A 149 -7.44 -0.63 -17.21
C PHE A 149 -8.23 -0.21 -15.98
N ARG A 150 -9.39 -0.83 -15.78
CA ARG A 150 -10.22 -0.66 -14.59
C ARG A 150 -10.13 -1.90 -13.71
N PHE A 151 -10.11 -1.70 -12.42
CA PHE A 151 -10.00 -2.76 -11.43
C PHE A 151 -11.17 -2.71 -10.46
N LEU A 152 -11.59 -3.88 -9.99
CA LEU A 152 -12.47 -4.01 -8.85
C LEU A 152 -11.65 -4.42 -7.65
N ILE A 153 -11.71 -3.63 -6.58
CA ILE A 153 -11.11 -3.96 -5.31
C ILE A 153 -12.22 -4.47 -4.40
N VAL A 154 -12.04 -5.66 -3.84
CA VAL A 154 -13.00 -6.28 -2.93
C VAL A 154 -12.33 -6.50 -1.58
N ASN A 155 -12.82 -5.83 -0.55
CA ASN A 155 -12.40 -6.04 0.82
C ASN A 155 -13.23 -7.15 1.47
N THR A 156 -12.56 -8.23 1.87
CA THR A 156 -13.18 -9.39 2.51
C THR A 156 -13.70 -9.11 3.92
N GLY A 157 -13.27 -8.00 4.54
CA GLY A 157 -13.56 -7.65 5.94
C GLY A 157 -12.78 -8.50 6.95
N VAL A 158 -11.92 -9.43 6.49
CA VAL A 158 -11.13 -10.30 7.37
C VAL A 158 -9.84 -9.59 7.78
N SER A 159 -9.73 -9.29 9.08
CA SER A 159 -8.52 -8.77 9.69
C SER A 159 -7.42 -9.83 9.76
N ARG A 160 -6.16 -9.40 9.66
CA ARG A 160 -4.99 -10.26 9.67
C ARG A 160 -3.78 -9.53 10.23
N SER A 161 -2.83 -10.29 10.77
CA SER A 161 -1.49 -9.80 11.12
C SER A 161 -0.53 -10.08 9.97
N THR A 162 -0.14 -9.04 9.23
CA THR A 162 0.86 -9.15 8.15
C THR A 162 2.14 -9.83 8.64
N LYS A 163 2.59 -9.50 9.86
CA LYS A 163 3.76 -10.09 10.48
C LYS A 163 3.61 -11.60 10.69
N ALA A 164 2.45 -12.05 11.17
CA ALA A 164 2.20 -13.48 11.38
C ALA A 164 2.18 -14.26 10.06
N VAL A 165 1.55 -13.71 9.02
CA VAL A 165 1.49 -14.34 7.69
C VAL A 165 2.89 -14.46 7.07
N VAL A 166 3.68 -13.39 7.10
CA VAL A 166 5.05 -13.39 6.57
C VAL A 166 5.94 -14.36 7.35
N ASN A 167 5.82 -14.41 8.68
CA ASN A 167 6.56 -15.38 9.50
C ASN A 167 6.20 -16.83 9.14
N GLY A 168 4.91 -17.12 8.92
CA GLY A 168 4.48 -18.45 8.48
C GLY A 168 5.09 -18.86 7.14
N VAL A 169 5.12 -17.94 6.16
CA VAL A 169 5.79 -18.18 4.87
C VAL A 169 7.30 -18.40 5.06
N TYR A 170 7.94 -17.64 5.94
CA TYR A 170 9.36 -17.82 6.25
C TYR A 170 9.62 -19.20 6.87
N GLU A 171 8.86 -19.63 7.87
CA GLU A 171 9.01 -20.94 8.50
C GLU A 171 8.79 -22.08 7.49
N ALA A 172 7.76 -21.96 6.64
CA ALA A 172 7.49 -22.94 5.59
C ALA A 172 8.59 -22.99 4.52
N HIS A 173 9.14 -21.83 4.11
CA HIS A 173 10.30 -21.76 3.23
C HIS A 173 11.53 -22.42 3.85
N GLN A 174 11.76 -22.23 5.14
CA GLN A 174 12.89 -22.85 5.85
C GLN A 174 12.75 -24.37 5.94
N ALA A 175 11.52 -24.88 6.05
CA ALA A 175 11.24 -26.32 6.06
C ALA A 175 11.41 -26.99 4.69
N ASP A 176 11.05 -26.30 3.60
CA ASP A 176 11.22 -26.80 2.22
C ASP A 176 11.67 -25.69 1.25
N ARG A 177 12.97 -25.40 1.30
CA ARG A 177 13.58 -24.33 0.50
C ARG A 177 13.48 -24.58 -0.99
N VAL A 178 13.60 -25.84 -1.44
CA VAL A 178 13.64 -26.16 -2.87
C VAL A 178 12.28 -25.88 -3.51
N SER A 179 11.20 -26.35 -2.89
CA SER A 179 9.84 -26.14 -3.39
C SER A 179 9.44 -24.66 -3.36
N PHE A 180 9.69 -23.97 -2.24
CA PHE A 180 9.35 -22.55 -2.13
C PHE A 180 10.18 -21.66 -3.06
N ASN A 181 11.47 -21.95 -3.26
CA ASN A 181 12.28 -21.21 -4.24
C ASN A 181 11.70 -21.37 -5.65
N GLY A 182 11.24 -22.57 -6.02
CA GLY A 182 10.55 -22.81 -7.29
C GLY A 182 9.27 -21.97 -7.43
N ARG A 183 8.47 -21.84 -6.36
CA ARG A 183 7.28 -20.97 -6.34
C ARG A 183 7.63 -19.49 -6.48
N PHE A 184 8.69 -19.04 -5.82
CA PHE A 184 9.16 -17.65 -5.93
C PHE A 184 9.68 -17.34 -7.34
N MET A 185 10.40 -18.28 -7.97
CA MET A 185 10.81 -18.16 -9.38
C MET A 185 9.59 -18.09 -10.31
N ALA A 186 8.57 -18.94 -10.10
CA ALA A 186 7.36 -18.88 -10.91
C ALA A 186 6.59 -17.55 -10.77
N ILE A 187 6.61 -16.92 -9.58
CA ILE A 187 6.06 -15.56 -9.40
C ILE A 187 6.92 -14.53 -10.12
N GLN A 188 8.25 -14.66 -10.09
CA GLN A 188 9.16 -13.79 -10.85
C GLN A 188 8.87 -13.87 -12.36
N ASP A 189 8.70 -15.08 -12.90
CA ASP A 189 8.37 -15.28 -14.33
C ASP A 189 7.07 -14.57 -14.72
N ILE A 190 6.06 -14.56 -13.84
CA ILE A 190 4.80 -13.82 -14.06
C ILE A 190 5.04 -12.31 -14.10
N VAL A 191 5.90 -11.79 -13.23
CA VAL A 191 6.27 -10.37 -13.23
C VAL A 191 7.04 -10.01 -14.49
N ASP A 192 8.00 -10.83 -14.90
CA ASP A 192 8.81 -10.59 -16.10
C ASP A 192 7.94 -10.66 -17.37
N GLU A 193 7.01 -11.60 -17.45
CA GLU A 193 6.02 -11.68 -18.53
C GLU A 193 5.11 -10.45 -18.57
N PHE A 194 4.62 -9.98 -17.42
CA PHE A 194 3.84 -8.74 -17.34
C PHE A 194 4.63 -7.54 -17.87
N LEU A 195 5.90 -7.40 -17.45
CA LEU A 195 6.75 -6.29 -17.88
C LEU A 195 7.06 -6.37 -19.38
N GLN A 196 7.33 -7.56 -19.90
CA GLN A 196 7.56 -7.74 -21.33
C GLN A 196 6.32 -7.39 -22.16
N LEU A 197 5.12 -7.83 -21.73
CA LEU A 197 3.86 -7.48 -22.39
C LEU A 197 3.61 -5.96 -22.36
N ALA A 198 3.93 -5.30 -21.25
CA ALA A 198 3.80 -3.85 -21.12
C ALA A 198 4.78 -3.10 -22.03
N LEU A 199 6.04 -3.55 -22.11
CA LEU A 199 7.07 -2.95 -22.98
C LEU A 199 6.75 -3.13 -24.46
N ASP A 200 6.17 -4.27 -24.83
CA ASP A 200 5.78 -4.57 -26.20
C ASP A 200 4.42 -3.96 -26.60
N GLU A 201 3.77 -3.20 -25.71
CA GLU A 201 2.41 -2.65 -25.90
C GLU A 201 1.34 -3.73 -26.21
N LYS A 202 1.51 -4.92 -25.64
CA LYS A 202 0.61 -6.09 -25.81
C LYS A 202 -0.20 -6.42 -24.56
N LEU A 203 -0.18 -5.55 -23.56
CA LEU A 203 -0.94 -5.74 -22.34
C LEU A 203 -2.44 -5.59 -22.64
N THR A 204 -3.25 -6.53 -22.17
CA THR A 204 -4.71 -6.55 -22.33
C THR A 204 -5.35 -6.98 -21.01
N ASP A 205 -6.64 -6.71 -20.85
CA ASP A 205 -7.43 -7.19 -19.70
C ASP A 205 -7.36 -8.72 -19.58
N VAL A 206 -7.42 -9.45 -20.71
CA VAL A 206 -7.31 -10.90 -20.77
C VAL A 206 -5.93 -11.39 -20.34
N SER A 207 -4.84 -10.75 -20.80
CA SER A 207 -3.49 -11.18 -20.39
C SER A 207 -3.24 -10.91 -18.91
N ILE A 208 -3.68 -9.76 -18.38
CA ILE A 208 -3.64 -9.45 -16.95
C ILE A 208 -4.46 -10.47 -16.15
N ALA A 209 -5.67 -10.82 -16.61
CA ALA A 209 -6.53 -11.79 -15.94
C ALA A 209 -5.85 -13.16 -15.83
N ASN A 210 -5.17 -13.61 -16.88
CA ASN A 210 -4.43 -14.88 -16.87
C ASN A 210 -3.22 -14.84 -15.93
N LEU A 211 -2.47 -13.74 -15.92
CA LEU A 211 -1.36 -13.54 -14.98
C LEU A 211 -1.87 -13.53 -13.53
N PHE A 212 -3.02 -12.90 -13.27
CA PHE A 212 -3.64 -12.89 -11.95
C PHE A 212 -4.02 -14.29 -11.48
N ARG A 213 -4.73 -15.06 -12.32
CA ARG A 213 -5.13 -16.45 -12.01
C ARG A 213 -3.91 -17.33 -11.71
N ARG A 214 -2.87 -17.26 -12.55
CA ARG A 214 -1.62 -18.02 -12.33
C ARG A 214 -0.95 -17.65 -11.01
N ASN A 215 -0.86 -16.36 -10.71
CA ASN A 215 -0.25 -15.91 -9.47
C ASN A 215 -1.07 -16.34 -8.24
N GLN A 216 -2.40 -16.26 -8.32
CA GLN A 216 -3.28 -16.71 -7.24
C GLN A 216 -3.08 -18.19 -6.90
N VAL A 217 -3.00 -19.07 -7.91
CA VAL A 217 -2.71 -20.49 -7.70
C VAL A 217 -1.39 -20.70 -6.93
N ILE A 218 -0.34 -19.95 -7.27
CA ILE A 218 0.95 -20.05 -6.58
C ILE A 218 0.83 -19.51 -5.14
N LEU A 219 0.09 -18.43 -4.93
CA LEU A 219 -0.15 -17.85 -3.60
C LEU A 219 -0.91 -18.81 -2.67
N ASP A 220 -1.87 -19.57 -3.21
CA ASP A 220 -2.55 -20.63 -2.47
C ASP A 220 -1.59 -21.76 -2.10
N GLN A 221 -0.69 -22.14 -3.00
CA GLN A 221 0.38 -23.13 -2.72
C GLN A 221 1.40 -22.63 -1.68
N ILE A 222 1.66 -21.33 -1.62
CA ILE A 222 2.48 -20.70 -0.57
C ILE A 222 1.77 -20.74 0.79
N GLY A 223 0.44 -20.89 0.81
CA GLY A 223 -0.36 -21.00 2.04
C GLY A 223 -0.87 -19.67 2.57
N VAL A 224 -0.95 -18.64 1.73
CA VAL A 224 -1.48 -17.31 2.12
C VAL A 224 -2.93 -17.07 1.64
N GLY A 225 -3.62 -18.12 1.22
CA GLY A 225 -5.04 -18.08 0.86
C GLY A 225 -5.97 -17.90 2.08
N HIS A 226 -7.27 -17.82 1.81
CA HIS A 226 -8.32 -17.78 2.84
C HIS A 226 -9.69 -18.09 2.22
N SER A 227 -10.58 -18.78 2.92
CA SER A 227 -11.90 -19.16 2.37
C SER A 227 -12.74 -17.96 1.88
N LYS A 228 -12.61 -16.79 2.51
CA LYS A 228 -13.22 -15.54 2.04
C LYS A 228 -12.58 -14.98 0.76
N ILE A 229 -11.27 -15.14 0.58
CA ILE A 229 -10.58 -14.81 -0.67
C ILE A 229 -11.09 -15.73 -1.79
N ASP A 230 -11.13 -17.03 -1.52
CA ASP A 230 -11.63 -18.04 -2.47
C ASP A 230 -13.07 -17.75 -2.88
N ARG A 231 -13.91 -17.35 -1.90
CA ARG A 231 -15.29 -16.97 -2.15
C ARG A 231 -15.38 -15.78 -3.09
N VAL A 232 -14.61 -14.71 -2.83
CA VAL A 232 -14.58 -13.53 -3.71
C VAL A 232 -14.16 -13.93 -5.13
N ILE A 233 -13.05 -14.66 -5.28
CA ILE A 233 -12.56 -15.11 -6.59
C ILE A 233 -13.63 -15.94 -7.31
N SER A 234 -14.31 -16.85 -6.60
CA SER A 234 -15.38 -17.68 -7.18
C SER A 234 -16.58 -16.87 -7.69
N VAL A 235 -16.88 -15.74 -7.05
CA VAL A 235 -17.96 -14.84 -7.50
C VAL A 235 -17.51 -14.07 -8.73
N LEU A 236 -16.30 -13.51 -8.70
CA LEU A 236 -15.73 -12.72 -9.81
C LEU A 236 -15.54 -13.56 -11.08
N GLU A 237 -15.16 -14.84 -10.95
CA GLU A 237 -14.95 -15.74 -12.09
C GLU A 237 -16.24 -15.98 -12.90
N LYS A 238 -17.43 -15.91 -12.27
CA LYS A 238 -18.72 -16.01 -12.99
C LYS A 238 -18.92 -14.90 -14.02
N TYR A 239 -18.21 -13.80 -13.86
CA TYR A 239 -18.24 -12.63 -14.74
C TYR A 239 -16.94 -12.50 -15.54
N GLN A 240 -16.13 -13.57 -15.60
CA GLN A 240 -14.84 -13.61 -16.30
C GLN A 240 -13.79 -12.61 -15.77
N ILE A 241 -13.99 -12.07 -14.57
CA ILE A 241 -13.06 -11.16 -13.91
C ILE A 241 -11.92 -11.98 -13.31
N GLY A 242 -10.76 -11.98 -14.00
CA GLY A 242 -9.54 -12.57 -13.45
C GLY A 242 -9.11 -11.82 -12.20
N SER A 243 -8.85 -12.54 -11.11
CA SER A 243 -8.61 -11.92 -9.81
C SER A 243 -7.55 -12.67 -9.00
N LYS A 244 -6.97 -11.95 -8.04
CA LYS A 244 -6.02 -12.50 -7.05
C LYS A 244 -6.09 -11.70 -5.75
N LEU A 245 -5.67 -12.29 -4.64
CA LEU A 245 -5.41 -11.56 -3.41
C LEU A 245 -4.37 -10.46 -3.63
N THR A 246 -4.46 -9.38 -2.85
CA THR A 246 -3.47 -8.30 -2.84
C THR A 246 -2.98 -8.02 -1.41
N GLY A 247 -1.69 -7.72 -1.28
CA GLY A 247 -1.01 -7.62 0.01
C GLY A 247 -0.65 -8.98 0.61
N ALA A 248 -0.75 -9.10 1.93
CA ALA A 248 -0.24 -10.26 2.68
C ALA A 248 -1.02 -11.56 2.45
N GLY A 249 -2.29 -11.50 2.05
CA GLY A 249 -3.20 -12.64 2.05
C GLY A 249 -3.83 -12.90 3.43
N ALA A 250 -4.33 -14.13 3.62
CA ALA A 250 -5.06 -14.58 4.82
C ALA A 250 -6.26 -13.69 5.21
N GLY A 251 -6.88 -13.03 4.23
CA GLY A 251 -7.92 -12.01 4.41
C GLY A 251 -7.65 -10.77 3.57
N GLY A 252 -7.97 -9.58 4.08
CA GLY A 252 -7.69 -8.32 3.38
C GLY A 252 -8.47 -8.17 2.08
N CYS A 253 -7.79 -7.75 1.01
CA CYS A 253 -8.41 -7.44 -0.27
C CYS A 253 -8.07 -8.43 -1.39
N VAL A 254 -8.98 -8.51 -2.35
CA VAL A 254 -8.80 -9.13 -3.66
C VAL A 254 -8.85 -8.01 -4.71
N VAL A 255 -7.98 -8.10 -5.71
CA VAL A 255 -7.99 -7.25 -6.90
C VAL A 255 -8.43 -8.07 -8.10
N GLY A 256 -9.40 -7.55 -8.86
CA GLY A 256 -9.86 -8.13 -10.11
C GLY A 256 -9.70 -7.14 -11.25
N ILE A 257 -9.24 -7.60 -12.41
CA ILE A 257 -9.20 -6.80 -13.64
C ILE A 257 -10.58 -6.84 -14.30
N LEU A 258 -11.21 -5.69 -14.50
CA LEU A 258 -12.50 -5.61 -15.17
C LEU A 258 -12.30 -5.77 -16.68
N PRO A 259 -13.03 -6.68 -17.35
CA PRO A 259 -12.98 -6.79 -18.79
C PRO A 259 -13.33 -5.47 -19.48
N GLU A 260 -12.66 -5.16 -20.58
CA GLU A 260 -12.90 -3.93 -21.35
C GLU A 260 -14.35 -3.87 -21.84
N MET A 261 -14.88 -5.01 -22.27
CA MET A 261 -16.25 -5.18 -22.77
C MET A 261 -17.31 -5.28 -21.65
N LEU A 262 -16.92 -5.23 -20.37
CA LEU A 262 -17.86 -5.35 -19.25
C LEU A 262 -18.79 -4.13 -19.21
N THR A 263 -20.09 -4.36 -19.43
CA THR A 263 -21.08 -3.29 -19.45
C THR A 263 -21.31 -2.71 -18.05
N GLN A 264 -21.89 -1.51 -17.98
CA GLN A 264 -22.27 -0.91 -16.70
C GLN A 264 -23.30 -1.76 -15.94
N VAL A 265 -24.21 -2.44 -16.66
CA VAL A 265 -25.22 -3.32 -16.07
C VAL A 265 -24.57 -4.56 -15.45
N ASP A 266 -23.60 -5.16 -16.14
CA ASP A 266 -22.86 -6.31 -15.61
C ASP A 266 -22.01 -5.90 -14.41
N LEU A 267 -21.36 -4.73 -14.46
CA LEU A 267 -20.60 -4.19 -13.34
C LEU A 267 -21.46 -4.01 -12.09
N LEU A 268 -22.65 -3.41 -12.22
CA LEU A 268 -23.59 -3.28 -11.10
C LEU A 268 -24.01 -4.66 -10.57
N SER A 269 -24.27 -5.61 -11.45
CA SER A 269 -24.62 -6.98 -11.07
C SER A 269 -23.49 -7.67 -10.30
N VAL A 270 -22.22 -7.48 -10.71
CA VAL A 270 -21.04 -7.97 -9.98
C VAL A 270 -20.97 -7.35 -8.59
N MET A 271 -21.13 -6.02 -8.49
CA MET A 271 -21.04 -5.30 -7.22
C MET A 271 -22.16 -5.71 -6.25
N GLU A 272 -23.38 -5.93 -6.76
CA GLU A 272 -24.49 -6.48 -5.99
C GLU A 272 -24.22 -7.90 -5.50
N ALA A 273 -23.67 -8.77 -6.37
CA ALA A 273 -23.31 -10.14 -5.97
C ALA A 273 -22.24 -10.17 -4.87
N ILE A 274 -21.24 -9.27 -4.95
CA ILE A 274 -20.21 -9.12 -3.91
C ILE A 274 -20.80 -8.56 -2.61
N THR A 275 -21.71 -7.59 -2.70
CA THR A 275 -22.38 -7.00 -1.54
C THR A 275 -23.31 -8.01 -0.85
N ALA A 276 -23.98 -8.87 -1.61
CA ALA A 276 -24.83 -9.94 -1.08
C ALA A 276 -24.03 -10.95 -0.24
N GLU A 277 -22.75 -11.15 -0.54
CA GLU A 277 -21.80 -11.95 0.26
C GLU A 277 -21.26 -11.20 1.48
N LYS A 278 -21.74 -9.96 1.72
CA LYS A 278 -21.32 -9.04 2.80
C LYS A 278 -19.87 -8.56 2.67
N PHE A 279 -19.36 -8.49 1.44
CA PHE A 279 -18.08 -7.86 1.15
C PHE A 279 -18.28 -6.41 0.71
N GLN A 280 -17.25 -5.60 0.90
CA GLN A 280 -17.22 -4.23 0.37
C GLN A 280 -16.45 -4.24 -0.95
N CYS A 281 -16.91 -3.49 -1.94
CA CYS A 281 -16.16 -3.33 -3.17
C CYS A 281 -16.27 -1.92 -3.75
N PHE A 282 -15.26 -1.54 -4.51
CA PHE A 282 -15.21 -0.29 -5.24
C PHE A 282 -14.40 -0.46 -6.52
N VAL A 283 -14.74 0.34 -7.52
CA VAL A 283 -13.99 0.40 -8.79
C VAL A 283 -12.88 1.41 -8.65
N SER A 284 -11.69 1.06 -9.14
CA SER A 284 -10.53 1.94 -9.16
C SER A 284 -9.82 1.85 -10.50
N THR A 285 -9.13 2.92 -10.87
CA THR A 285 -8.02 2.86 -11.83
C THR A 285 -6.72 2.70 -11.05
N ILE A 286 -5.67 2.18 -11.69
CA ILE A 286 -4.33 2.08 -11.12
C ILE A 286 -3.40 3.03 -11.88
N GLY A 287 -2.38 3.56 -11.18
CA GLY A 287 -1.43 4.48 -11.78
C GLY A 287 -1.84 5.95 -11.69
N GLY A 288 -2.41 6.36 -10.55
CA GLY A 288 -2.75 7.76 -10.26
C GLY A 288 -1.54 8.69 -10.26
N LYS A 289 -1.77 10.00 -10.11
CA LYS A 289 -0.72 11.04 -10.21
C LYS A 289 0.24 11.08 -9.02
N GLY A 290 -0.09 10.43 -7.91
CA GLY A 290 0.64 10.55 -6.64
C GLY A 290 0.16 11.77 -5.84
N LEU A 291 1.06 12.41 -5.11
CA LEU A 291 0.77 13.59 -4.30
C LEU A 291 0.45 14.78 -5.19
N ILE A 292 -0.69 15.43 -4.92
CA ILE A 292 -1.13 16.66 -5.57
C ILE A 292 -1.19 17.75 -4.50
N PHE A 293 -0.71 18.95 -4.85
CA PHE A 293 -0.92 20.15 -4.04
C PHE A 293 -2.11 20.90 -4.62
N GLU A 294 -3.18 21.00 -3.82
CA GLU A 294 -4.36 21.81 -4.11
C GLU A 294 -4.40 23.04 -3.20
#